data_AF-A0A833XBG7-F1
#
_entry.id   AF-A0A833XBG7-F1
#
_cell.length_a   1.000
_cell.length_b   1.000
_cell.length_c   1.000
_cell.angle_alpha   90.00
_cell.angle_beta   90.00
_cell.angle_gamma   90.00
#
_symmetry.space_group_name_H-M   'P 1'
#
loop_
_entity.id
_entity.type
_entity.pdbx_description
1 polymer ?
#
loop_
_entity_poly.entity_id
_entity_poly.type
_entity_poly.pdbx_seq_one_letter_code
_entity_poly.pdbx_strand_id
1 'polypeptide(L)'
;MAIPSILKPAILGSPSSHFTPSLPSLPFPFKTHSKSLFFTVIPSGIHGHHTPPPTLSRRLFLPSVSGIWDALTGGNNAREAGVAIRRGMLLFRQGDVQGSLVEFDKAIELDPRQKAYLWQRGLSLYYLDRFEEGAEQFRLDVAQNPNDTEESIWCFLCEAQLYEISEARKRFLEVGKDPRPVMREAYNMFKNGGDPGKLVAEFSNGQENEKFYASLYAGLYYESEIRSTTRERSMQH
;
A
#
# COMPACT_ATOMS: atom_id res chain seq x y z
N MET A 1 42.16 25.87 47.32
CA MET A 1 41.76 27.00 46.46
C MET A 1 42.65 26.95 45.24
N ALA A 2 42.26 26.29 44.13
CA ALA A 2 41.43 26.79 43.02
C ALA A 2 42.05 28.02 42.31
N ILE A 3 42.20 28.17 40.98
CA ILE A 3 42.03 27.43 39.71
C ILE A 3 42.87 28.24 38.69
N PRO A 4 43.58 27.65 37.70
CA PRO A 4 44.24 28.42 36.63
C PRO A 4 43.31 28.74 35.45
N SER A 5 43.59 29.89 34.83
CA SER A 5 42.80 30.57 33.80
C SER A 5 42.75 29.83 32.46
N ILE A 6 41.55 29.87 31.90
CA ILE A 6 41.05 29.31 30.64
C ILE A 6 41.84 29.81 29.41
N LEU A 7 42.38 28.88 28.60
CA LEU A 7 42.73 29.07 27.20
C LEU A 7 41.66 28.40 26.33
N LYS A 8 41.01 29.18 25.46
CA LYS A 8 40.06 28.70 24.43
C LYS A 8 40.81 27.89 23.36
N PRO A 9 40.26 26.76 22.86
CA PRO A 9 40.67 26.19 21.60
C PRO A 9 39.81 26.66 20.43
N ALA A 10 40.48 26.78 19.29
CA ALA A 10 39.97 27.19 17.99
C ALA A 10 39.06 26.13 17.35
N ILE A 11 38.04 26.61 16.62
CA ILE A 11 37.11 25.80 15.83
C ILE A 11 37.79 25.50 14.48
N LEU A 12 38.13 24.23 14.24
CA LEU A 12 38.52 23.72 12.93
C LEU A 12 37.26 23.13 12.28
N GLY A 13 36.83 23.71 11.16
CA GLY A 13 35.72 23.20 10.36
C GLY A 13 36.09 21.90 9.65
N SER A 14 35.27 20.88 9.82
CA SER A 14 35.29 19.63 9.06
C SER A 14 34.30 19.71 7.89
N PRO A 15 34.61 19.13 6.72
CA PRO A 15 33.72 19.14 5.57
C PRO A 15 32.62 18.09 5.72
N SER A 16 31.39 18.51 5.46
CA SER A 16 30.17 17.72 5.44
C SER A 16 30.24 16.66 4.34
N SER A 17 30.46 15.39 4.70
CA SER A 17 30.19 14.26 3.82
C SER A 17 28.68 14.03 3.78
N HIS A 18 28.06 14.40 2.66
CA HIS A 18 26.67 14.04 2.36
C HIS A 18 26.55 12.52 2.26
N PHE A 19 26.06 11.89 3.34
CA PHE A 19 25.64 10.50 3.35
C PHE A 19 24.23 10.46 2.77
N THR A 20 24.10 10.11 1.49
CA THR A 20 22.79 9.76 0.91
C THR A 20 22.50 8.30 1.26
N PRO A 21 21.48 7.99 2.08
CA PRO A 21 21.10 6.61 2.28
C PRO A 21 20.40 6.13 1.00
N SER A 22 21.06 5.26 0.24
CA SER A 22 20.39 4.49 -0.81
C SER A 22 19.36 3.59 -0.13
N LEU A 23 18.06 3.85 -0.34
CA LEU A 23 17.02 2.93 0.12
C LEU A 23 17.26 1.54 -0.48
N PRO A 24 17.32 0.47 0.33
CA PRO A 24 17.31 -0.88 -0.22
C PRO A 24 16.02 -1.07 -1.01
N SER A 25 16.12 -1.73 -2.17
CA SER A 25 14.97 -2.11 -2.99
C SER A 25 13.99 -2.94 -2.16
N LEU A 26 12.88 -2.33 -1.74
CA LEU A 26 11.84 -3.03 -0.98
C LEU A 26 11.24 -4.13 -1.87
N PRO A 27 11.35 -5.41 -1.49
CA PRO A 27 10.83 -6.52 -2.26
C PRO A 27 9.35 -6.67 -1.92
N PHE A 28 8.51 -5.72 -2.34
CA PHE A 28 7.08 -5.95 -2.23
C PHE A 28 6.68 -7.10 -3.18
N PRO A 29 6.04 -8.16 -2.68
CA PRO A 29 5.59 -9.26 -3.54
C PRO A 29 4.53 -8.73 -4.51
N PHE A 30 4.78 -8.88 -5.80
CA PHE A 30 3.83 -8.56 -6.86
C PHE A 30 2.66 -9.54 -6.82
N LYS A 31 1.58 -9.22 -6.09
CA LYS A 31 0.30 -9.89 -6.28
C LYS A 31 -0.38 -9.29 -7.52
N THR A 32 -0.15 -9.88 -8.70
CA THR A 32 -1.01 -9.62 -9.87
C THR A 32 -2.26 -10.48 -9.76
N HIS A 33 -3.35 -9.96 -9.18
CA HIS A 33 -4.61 -10.68 -9.15
C HIS A 33 -5.36 -10.54 -10.49
N SER A 34 -5.05 -11.41 -11.45
CA SER A 34 -5.91 -11.65 -12.61
C SER A 34 -6.87 -12.79 -12.27
N LYS A 35 -8.10 -12.48 -11.87
CA LYS A 35 -9.16 -13.50 -11.76
C LYS A 35 -9.77 -13.74 -13.15
N SER A 36 -9.38 -14.85 -13.78
CA SER A 36 -10.07 -15.43 -14.94
C SER A 36 -11.36 -16.12 -14.46
N LEU A 37 -12.50 -15.65 -14.93
CA LEU A 37 -13.81 -16.28 -14.67
C LEU A 37 -13.98 -17.50 -15.58
N PHE A 38 -13.76 -18.70 -15.03
CA PHE A 38 -14.17 -19.97 -15.65
C PHE A 38 -15.63 -20.26 -15.29
N PHE A 39 -16.51 -20.28 -16.29
CA PHE A 39 -17.88 -20.78 -16.13
C PHE A 39 -17.89 -22.32 -16.12
N THR A 40 -18.60 -22.86 -15.14
CA THR A 40 -18.87 -24.27 -14.91
C THR A 40 -19.75 -24.88 -15.99
N VAL A 41 -19.40 -26.10 -16.42
CA VAL A 41 -20.25 -27.00 -17.23
C VAL A 41 -20.97 -27.95 -16.28
N ILE A 42 -22.29 -28.07 -16.40
CA ILE A 42 -23.07 -29.20 -15.87
C ILE A 42 -23.96 -29.73 -17.01
N PRO A 43 -24.02 -31.05 -17.27
CA PRO A 43 -24.84 -31.65 -18.31
C PRO A 43 -26.19 -32.15 -17.78
N SER A 44 -27.19 -32.28 -18.68
CA SER A 44 -28.08 -33.45 -18.88
C SER A 44 -29.49 -33.07 -19.34
N GLY A 45 -30.05 -33.87 -20.27
CA GLY A 45 -31.49 -34.19 -20.29
C GLY A 45 -32.28 -33.75 -21.53
N ILE A 46 -32.66 -34.73 -22.35
CA ILE A 46 -33.49 -34.64 -23.57
C ILE A 46 -34.99 -34.77 -23.22
N HIS A 47 -35.88 -34.01 -23.90
CA HIS A 47 -37.10 -34.46 -24.62
C HIS A 47 -38.19 -33.37 -24.70
N GLY A 48 -38.81 -33.24 -25.89
CA GLY A 48 -40.16 -32.68 -26.05
C GLY A 48 -40.31 -31.59 -27.10
N HIS A 49 -40.69 -31.97 -28.32
CA HIS A 49 -41.10 -31.08 -29.42
C HIS A 49 -42.36 -30.28 -29.05
N HIS A 50 -42.40 -28.99 -29.40
CA HIS A 50 -43.55 -28.31 -30.02
C HIS A 50 -43.10 -26.89 -30.47
N THR A 51 -43.08 -26.65 -31.78
CA THR A 51 -42.75 -25.35 -32.40
C THR A 51 -44.01 -24.57 -32.75
N PRO A 52 -44.17 -23.30 -32.31
CA PRO A 52 -44.99 -22.31 -32.98
C PRO A 52 -44.12 -21.35 -33.83
N PRO A 53 -44.69 -20.65 -34.83
CA PRO A 53 -43.96 -19.95 -35.89
C PRO A 53 -43.21 -18.70 -35.40
N PRO A 54 -42.16 -18.25 -36.12
CA PRO A 54 -41.37 -17.10 -35.70
C PRO A 54 -42.15 -15.81 -35.95
N THR A 55 -42.54 -15.14 -34.87
CA THR A 55 -42.84 -13.70 -34.95
C THR A 55 -41.51 -12.96 -34.84
N LEU A 56 -41.09 -12.33 -35.94
CA LEU A 56 -39.94 -11.43 -35.97
C LEU A 56 -40.26 -10.14 -35.19
N SER A 57 -40.32 -10.24 -33.86
CA SER A 57 -40.00 -9.08 -33.03
C SER A 57 -38.49 -8.90 -33.07
N ARG A 58 -38.01 -8.17 -34.09
CA ARG A 58 -36.66 -7.60 -34.12
C ARG A 58 -36.58 -6.59 -32.97
N ARG A 59 -36.40 -7.08 -31.74
CA ARG A 59 -35.90 -6.25 -30.64
C ARG A 59 -34.53 -5.79 -31.09
N LEU A 60 -34.47 -4.56 -31.58
CA LEU A 60 -33.23 -3.82 -31.72
C LEU A 60 -32.65 -3.76 -30.31
N PHE A 61 -31.73 -4.67 -30.01
CA PHE A 61 -30.83 -4.54 -28.88
C PHE A 61 -29.93 -3.36 -29.27
N LEU A 62 -30.39 -2.14 -29.01
CA LEU A 62 -29.55 -0.96 -29.06
C LEU A 62 -28.62 -1.12 -27.86
N PRO A 63 -27.35 -1.49 -28.06
CA PRO A 63 -26.41 -1.41 -26.95
C PRO A 63 -26.45 0.07 -26.54
N SER A 64 -26.53 0.35 -25.25
CA SER A 64 -26.43 1.72 -24.78
C SER A 64 -25.18 2.34 -25.42
N VAL A 65 -25.27 3.62 -25.79
CA VAL A 65 -24.13 4.34 -26.39
C VAL A 65 -22.88 4.23 -25.50
N SER A 66 -23.07 4.01 -24.18
CA SER A 66 -22.03 3.65 -23.21
C SER A 66 -21.29 2.35 -23.55
N GLY A 67 -21.98 1.26 -23.88
CA GLY A 67 -21.34 -0.02 -24.17
C GLY A 67 -20.56 -0.05 -25.50
N ILE A 68 -20.97 0.77 -26.48
CA ILE A 68 -20.22 0.92 -27.73
C ILE A 68 -19.04 1.88 -27.53
N TRP A 69 -19.19 2.95 -26.75
CA TRP A 69 -18.07 3.85 -26.42
C TRP A 69 -17.00 3.18 -25.56
N ASP A 70 -17.37 2.40 -24.54
CA ASP A 70 -16.42 1.62 -23.74
C ASP A 70 -15.70 0.55 -24.59
N ALA A 71 -16.39 -0.03 -25.57
CA ALA A 71 -15.79 -0.97 -26.53
C ALA A 71 -14.89 -0.28 -27.57
N LEU A 72 -15.18 0.97 -27.95
CA LEU A 72 -14.41 1.73 -28.95
C LEU A 72 -13.22 2.49 -28.34
N THR A 73 -13.29 2.97 -27.10
CA THR A 73 -12.21 3.73 -26.43
C THR A 73 -11.75 3.17 -25.09
N GLY A 74 -12.61 2.48 -24.34
CA GLY A 74 -12.30 1.96 -23.01
C GLY A 74 -11.24 0.84 -22.99
N GLY A 75 -11.15 0.04 -24.06
CA GLY A 75 -10.12 -0.99 -24.18
C GLY A 75 -8.70 -0.44 -24.31
N ASN A 76 -8.54 0.71 -24.98
CA ASN A 76 -7.24 1.37 -25.09
C ASN A 76 -6.85 2.04 -23.77
N ASN A 77 -7.80 2.76 -23.14
CA ASN A 77 -7.56 3.46 -21.88
C ASN A 77 -7.21 2.49 -20.73
N ALA A 78 -7.88 1.35 -20.61
CA ALA A 78 -7.54 0.35 -19.59
C ALA A 78 -6.14 -0.26 -19.80
N ARG A 79 -5.74 -0.47 -21.06
CA ARG A 79 -4.38 -0.94 -21.38
C ARG A 79 -3.34 0.12 -21.05
N GLU A 80 -3.60 1.38 -21.40
CA GLU A 80 -2.73 2.51 -21.10
C GLU A 80 -2.61 2.75 -19.58
N ALA A 81 -3.71 2.63 -18.83
CA ALA A 81 -3.71 2.66 -17.38
C ALA A 81 -2.77 1.56 -16.82
N GLY A 82 -2.88 0.34 -17.33
CA GLY A 82 -1.97 -0.75 -16.96
C GLY A 82 -0.49 -0.47 -17.29
N VAL A 83 -0.19 0.27 -18.37
CA VAL A 83 1.17 0.73 -18.68
C VAL A 83 1.65 1.77 -17.66
N ALA A 84 0.81 2.76 -17.35
CA ALA A 84 1.10 3.80 -16.36
C ALA A 84 1.38 3.19 -14.98
N ILE A 85 0.56 2.23 -14.52
CA ILE A 85 0.80 1.48 -13.27
C ILE A 85 2.19 0.83 -13.26
N ARG A 86 2.54 0.06 -14.31
CA ARG A 86 3.84 -0.60 -14.38
C ARG A 86 5.01 0.39 -14.37
N ARG A 87 4.84 1.55 -15.00
CA ARG A 87 5.84 2.61 -14.98
C ARG A 87 5.95 3.24 -13.59
N GLY A 88 4.84 3.54 -12.93
CA GLY A 88 4.83 4.04 -11.56
C GLY A 88 5.58 3.11 -10.60
N MET A 89 5.33 1.80 -10.72
CA MET A 89 6.06 0.79 -9.95
C MET A 89 7.57 0.72 -10.26
N LEU A 90 7.98 1.04 -11.50
CA LEU A 90 9.40 1.08 -11.86
C LEU A 90 10.08 2.33 -11.28
N LEU A 91 9.44 3.50 -11.40
CA LEU A 91 9.93 4.77 -10.88
C LEU A 91 10.09 4.70 -9.35
N PHE A 92 9.09 4.13 -8.65
CA PHE A 92 9.17 3.94 -7.21
C PHE A 92 10.38 3.10 -6.80
N ARG A 93 10.64 1.99 -7.51
CA ARG A 93 11.80 1.12 -7.26
C ARG A 93 13.14 1.81 -7.56
N GLN A 94 13.14 2.82 -8.43
CA GLN A 94 14.31 3.65 -8.73
C GLN A 94 14.49 4.81 -7.75
N GLY A 95 13.58 4.97 -6.78
CA GLY A 95 13.59 6.08 -5.83
C GLY A 95 12.95 7.37 -6.35
N ASP A 96 12.44 7.39 -7.59
CA ASP A 96 11.65 8.50 -8.11
C ASP A 96 10.20 8.39 -7.62
N VAL A 97 10.00 8.75 -6.36
CA VAL A 97 8.69 8.66 -5.67
C VAL A 97 7.70 9.69 -6.23
N GLN A 98 8.17 10.87 -6.64
CA GLN A 98 7.31 11.87 -7.24
C GLN A 98 6.83 11.42 -8.62
N GLY A 99 7.74 10.91 -9.46
CA GLY A 99 7.41 10.34 -10.75
C GLY A 99 6.49 9.12 -10.64
N SER A 100 6.66 8.28 -9.61
CA SER A 100 5.75 7.14 -9.40
C SER A 100 4.33 7.60 -9.12
N LEU A 101 4.15 8.62 -8.28
CA LEU A 101 2.83 9.16 -7.99
C LEU A 101 2.15 9.73 -9.23
N VAL A 102 2.88 10.47 -10.07
CA VAL A 102 2.35 11.03 -11.33
C VAL A 102 1.82 9.93 -12.25
N GLU A 103 2.55 8.82 -12.39
CA GLU A 103 2.10 7.70 -13.25
C GLU A 103 0.92 6.93 -12.63
N PHE A 104 0.83 6.84 -11.29
CA PHE A 104 -0.36 6.27 -10.63
C PHE A 104 -1.58 7.17 -10.78
N ASP A 105 -1.44 8.48 -10.64
CA ASP A 105 -2.54 9.43 -10.85
C ASP A 105 -3.03 9.39 -12.30
N LYS A 106 -2.10 9.34 -13.27
CA LYS A 106 -2.43 9.13 -14.68
C LYS A 106 -3.18 7.81 -14.92
N ALA A 107 -2.81 6.73 -14.24
CA ALA A 107 -3.54 5.47 -14.37
C ALA A 107 -5.00 5.59 -13.91
N ILE A 108 -5.25 6.37 -12.85
CA ILE A 108 -6.58 6.65 -12.33
C ILE A 108 -7.38 7.54 -13.29
N GLU A 109 -6.74 8.54 -13.93
CA GLU A 109 -7.39 9.37 -14.94
C GLU A 109 -7.82 8.55 -16.17
N LEU A 110 -6.99 7.60 -16.59
CA LEU A 110 -7.27 6.71 -17.72
C LEU A 110 -8.33 5.66 -17.38
N ASP A 111 -8.28 5.09 -16.19
CA ASP A 111 -9.28 4.14 -15.69
C ASP A 111 -9.53 4.33 -14.19
N PRO A 112 -10.60 5.07 -13.81
CA PRO A 112 -10.91 5.38 -12.42
C PRO A 112 -11.13 4.15 -11.53
N ARG A 113 -11.48 2.99 -12.12
CA ARG A 113 -11.68 1.73 -11.39
C ARG A 113 -10.38 1.23 -10.76
N GLN A 114 -9.23 1.63 -11.32
CA GLN A 114 -7.93 1.23 -10.80
C GLN A 114 -7.66 1.81 -9.41
N LYS A 115 -8.24 2.97 -9.06
CA LYS A 115 -7.98 3.65 -7.79
C LYS A 115 -8.18 2.75 -6.57
N ALA A 116 -9.17 1.85 -6.61
CA ALA A 116 -9.48 1.00 -5.46
C ALA A 116 -8.48 -0.17 -5.24
N TYR A 117 -7.49 -0.34 -6.10
CA TYR A 117 -6.53 -1.46 -6.07
C TYR A 117 -5.06 -0.99 -6.17
N LEU A 118 -4.79 0.28 -5.85
CA LEU A 118 -3.49 0.93 -6.07
C LEU A 118 -2.78 1.25 -4.75
N TRP A 119 -2.60 0.25 -3.88
CA TRP A 119 -1.86 0.41 -2.62
C TRP A 119 -0.44 0.99 -2.81
N GLN A 120 0.20 0.74 -3.95
CA GLN A 120 1.52 1.32 -4.31
C GLN A 120 1.50 2.84 -4.42
N ARG A 121 0.36 3.41 -4.82
CA ARG A 121 0.12 4.85 -4.78
C ARG A 121 0.14 5.34 -3.33
N GLY A 122 -0.45 4.58 -2.41
CA GLY A 122 -0.41 4.84 -0.97
C GLY A 122 1.00 4.90 -0.41
N LEU A 123 1.89 4.00 -0.84
CA LEU A 123 3.32 4.06 -0.48
C LEU A 123 3.99 5.32 -1.03
N SER A 124 3.73 5.65 -2.30
CA SER A 124 4.30 6.86 -2.90
C SER A 124 3.88 8.11 -2.12
N LEU A 125 2.61 8.17 -1.70
CA LEU A 125 2.08 9.25 -0.87
C LEU A 125 2.73 9.29 0.52
N TYR A 126 2.93 8.14 1.16
CA TYR A 126 3.62 8.05 2.45
C TYR A 126 5.04 8.63 2.37
N TYR A 127 5.83 8.23 1.37
CA TYR A 127 7.20 8.72 1.20
C TYR A 127 7.31 10.18 0.73
N LEU A 128 6.19 10.79 0.33
CA LEU A 128 6.06 12.22 0.01
C LEU A 128 5.41 13.01 1.15
N ASP A 129 5.30 12.43 2.35
CA ASP A 129 4.65 13.01 3.52
C ASP A 129 3.18 13.40 3.31
N ARG A 130 2.51 12.84 2.30
CA ARG A 130 1.09 13.04 1.98
C ARG A 130 0.23 12.01 2.73
N PHE A 131 0.36 11.99 4.05
CA PHE A 131 -0.15 10.91 4.89
C PHE A 131 -1.67 10.78 4.88
N GLU A 132 -2.42 11.88 4.81
CA GLU A 132 -3.89 11.84 4.77
C GLU A 132 -4.40 11.11 3.52
N GLU A 133 -3.85 11.46 2.36
CA GLU A 133 -4.17 10.80 1.09
C GLU A 133 -3.65 9.37 1.05
N GLY A 134 -2.50 9.10 1.66
CA GLY A 134 -1.94 7.75 1.78
C GLY A 134 -2.85 6.84 2.61
N ALA A 135 -3.29 7.29 3.78
CA ALA A 135 -4.22 6.56 4.63
C ALA A 135 -5.54 6.27 3.89
N GLU A 136 -6.08 7.27 3.17
CA GLU A 136 -7.29 7.07 2.37
C GLU A 136 -7.10 6.05 1.25
N GLN A 137 -5.95 6.09 0.57
CA GLN A 137 -5.65 5.10 -0.47
C GLN A 137 -5.59 3.68 0.10
N PHE A 138 -5.00 3.47 1.28
CA PHE A 138 -4.97 2.15 1.92
C PHE A 138 -6.36 1.69 2.39
N ARG A 139 -7.23 2.59 2.86
CA ARG A 139 -8.63 2.25 3.19
C ARG A 139 -9.38 1.74 1.97
N LEU A 140 -9.20 2.38 0.81
CA LEU A 140 -9.80 1.93 -0.44
C LEU A 140 -9.33 0.53 -0.83
N ASP A 141 -8.03 0.24 -0.74
CA ASP A 141 -7.46 -1.08 -1.05
C ASP A 141 -7.95 -2.17 -0.08
N VAL A 142 -7.94 -1.91 1.23
CA VAL A 142 -8.44 -2.87 2.25
C VAL A 142 -9.92 -3.17 2.04
N ALA A 143 -10.73 -2.18 1.64
CA ALA A 143 -12.14 -2.40 1.34
C ALA A 143 -12.35 -3.38 0.17
N GLN A 144 -11.38 -3.49 -0.76
CA GLN A 144 -11.41 -4.46 -1.85
C GLN A 144 -10.73 -5.79 -1.49
N ASN A 145 -9.70 -5.77 -0.66
CA ASN A 145 -8.93 -6.94 -0.23
C ASN A 145 -8.83 -6.99 1.31
N PRO A 146 -9.89 -7.45 1.99
CA PRO A 146 -9.99 -7.34 3.45
C PRO A 146 -9.10 -8.35 4.20
N ASN A 147 -8.18 -9.03 3.54
CA ASN A 147 -7.27 -10.01 4.17
C ASN A 147 -5.81 -9.57 4.13
N ASP A 148 -5.51 -8.39 3.58
CA ASP A 148 -4.14 -7.94 3.44
C ASP A 148 -3.72 -7.08 4.63
N THR A 149 -2.81 -7.66 5.41
CA THR A 149 -2.34 -7.11 6.69
C THR A 149 -1.38 -5.94 6.47
N GLU A 150 -0.65 -5.95 5.35
CA GLU A 150 0.36 -4.94 5.06
C GLU A 150 -0.29 -3.56 4.91
N GLU A 151 -1.40 -3.47 4.19
CA GLU A 151 -2.15 -2.23 3.92
C GLU A 151 -2.79 -1.65 5.19
N SER A 152 -3.24 -2.50 6.12
CA SER A 152 -3.70 -2.04 7.43
C SER A 152 -2.57 -1.40 8.24
N ILE A 153 -1.38 -2.03 8.26
CA ILE A 153 -0.20 -1.49 8.92
C ILE A 153 0.24 -0.18 8.24
N TRP A 154 0.25 -0.12 6.91
CA TRP A 154 0.61 1.11 6.19
C TRP A 154 -0.39 2.25 6.40
N CYS A 155 -1.69 1.95 6.50
CA CYS A 155 -2.69 2.92 6.91
C CYS A 155 -2.38 3.47 8.30
N PHE A 156 -2.07 2.60 9.27
CA PHE A 156 -1.65 3.01 10.60
C PHE A 156 -0.39 3.88 10.57
N LEU A 157 0.62 3.52 9.76
CA LEU A 157 1.85 4.30 9.65
C LEU A 157 1.59 5.71 9.13
N CYS A 158 0.67 5.88 8.17
CA CYS A 158 0.19 7.20 7.75
C CYS A 158 -0.50 7.94 8.92
N GLU A 159 -1.45 7.28 9.60
CA GLU A 159 -2.20 7.90 10.69
C GLU A 159 -1.33 8.28 11.89
N ALA A 160 -0.29 7.52 12.20
CA ALA A 160 0.68 7.83 13.25
C ALA A 160 1.46 9.14 12.99
N GLN A 161 1.54 9.58 11.72
CA GLN A 161 2.11 10.88 11.37
C GLN A 161 1.12 12.02 11.59
N LEU A 162 -0.18 11.74 11.49
CA LEU A 162 -1.26 12.73 11.60
C LEU A 162 -1.78 12.88 13.03
N TYR A 163 -1.75 11.80 13.80
CA TYR A 163 -2.37 11.70 15.12
C TYR A 163 -1.40 11.13 16.15
N GLU A 164 -1.72 11.33 17.43
CA GLU A 164 -1.13 10.58 18.53
C GLU A 164 -1.21 9.07 18.27
N ILE A 165 -0.18 8.32 18.67
CA ILE A 165 -0.13 6.86 18.43
C ILE A 165 -1.36 6.15 19.02
N SER A 166 -1.81 6.57 20.19
CA SER A 166 -3.02 6.00 20.82
C SER A 166 -4.29 6.23 19.99
N GLU A 167 -4.37 7.37 19.29
CA GLU A 167 -5.47 7.73 18.41
C GLU A 167 -5.39 7.01 17.06
N ALA A 168 -4.18 6.81 16.53
CA ALA A 168 -3.96 5.98 15.35
C ALA A 168 -4.34 4.51 15.62
N ARG A 169 -4.02 3.96 16.81
CA ARG A 169 -4.43 2.60 17.19
C ARG A 169 -5.94 2.42 17.29
N LYS A 170 -6.69 3.45 17.72
CA LYS A 170 -8.17 3.41 17.73
C LYS A 170 -8.79 3.35 16.33
N ARG A 171 -8.09 3.88 15.33
CA ARG A 171 -8.51 3.93 13.92
C ARG A 171 -7.93 2.79 13.08
N PHE A 172 -7.14 1.92 13.71
CA PHE A 172 -6.46 0.81 13.06
C PHE A 172 -7.43 -0.07 12.27
N LEU A 173 -7.11 -0.34 11.00
CA LEU A 173 -8.01 -1.07 10.10
C LEU A 173 -8.03 -2.56 10.43
N GLU A 174 -9.20 -3.10 10.77
CA GLU A 174 -9.33 -4.52 11.01
C GLU A 174 -9.43 -5.31 9.70
N VAL A 175 -8.58 -6.33 9.57
CA VAL A 175 -8.55 -7.24 8.40
C VAL A 175 -8.60 -8.69 8.85
N GLY A 176 -8.85 -9.59 7.90
CA GLY A 176 -8.84 -11.03 8.10
C GLY A 176 -7.45 -11.57 8.45
N LYS A 177 -7.41 -12.87 8.76
CA LYS A 177 -6.21 -13.53 9.27
C LYS A 177 -5.17 -13.77 8.17
N ASP A 178 -4.02 -13.11 8.25
CA ASP A 178 -2.88 -13.39 7.35
C ASP A 178 -2.36 -14.84 7.56
N PRO A 179 -2.10 -15.61 6.49
CA PRO A 179 -1.54 -16.95 6.59
C PRO A 179 -0.10 -16.96 7.14
N ARG A 180 0.68 -15.89 6.95
CA ARG A 180 2.07 -15.76 7.38
C ARG A 180 2.14 -15.46 8.89
N PRO A 181 2.77 -16.31 9.72
CA PRO A 181 2.86 -16.06 11.16
C PRO A 181 3.50 -14.72 11.52
N VAL A 182 4.62 -14.38 10.87
CA VAL A 182 5.31 -13.09 11.08
C VAL A 182 4.41 -11.88 10.86
N MET A 183 3.51 -11.95 9.88
CA MET A 183 2.60 -10.85 9.58
C MET A 183 1.50 -10.72 10.61
N ARG A 184 1.00 -11.84 11.17
CA ARG A 184 0.03 -11.80 12.26
C ARG A 184 0.61 -11.15 13.50
N GLU A 185 1.85 -11.47 13.84
CA GLU A 185 2.52 -10.85 14.99
C GLU A 185 2.82 -9.38 14.76
N ALA A 186 3.28 -9.00 13.56
CA ALA A 186 3.44 -7.59 13.18
C ALA A 186 2.11 -6.83 13.29
N TYR A 187 1.03 -7.37 12.72
CA TYR A 187 -0.32 -6.79 12.81
C TYR A 187 -0.76 -6.57 14.26
N ASN A 188 -0.63 -7.59 15.11
CA ASN A 188 -1.01 -7.52 16.52
C ASN A 188 -0.19 -6.46 17.27
N MET A 189 1.11 -6.35 16.96
CA MET A 189 1.99 -5.34 17.54
C MET A 189 1.56 -3.91 17.14
N PHE A 190 1.23 -3.66 15.87
CA PHE A 190 0.73 -2.36 15.42
C PHE A 190 -0.69 -2.05 15.91
N LYS A 191 -1.56 -3.05 16.07
CA LYS A 191 -2.92 -2.87 16.58
C LYS A 191 -2.93 -2.58 18.09
N ASN A 192 -2.25 -3.41 18.87
CA ASN A 192 -2.41 -3.46 20.34
C ASN A 192 -1.25 -2.82 21.11
N GLY A 193 -0.16 -2.49 20.41
CA GLY A 193 1.13 -2.20 21.04
C GLY A 193 1.91 -3.49 21.26
N GLY A 194 3.23 -3.38 21.31
CA GLY A 194 4.07 -4.55 21.54
C GLY A 194 5.55 -4.21 21.60
N ASP A 195 6.35 -5.26 21.69
CA ASP A 195 7.80 -5.15 21.73
C ASP A 195 8.38 -5.62 20.38
N PRO A 196 8.85 -4.70 19.51
CA PRO A 196 9.46 -5.06 18.24
C PRO A 196 10.71 -5.95 18.39
N GLY A 197 11.40 -5.91 19.54
CA GLY A 197 12.50 -6.83 19.83
C GLY A 197 12.03 -8.28 20.01
N LYS A 198 10.85 -8.50 20.59
CA LYS A 198 10.24 -9.83 20.68
C LYS A 198 9.86 -10.36 19.31
N LEU A 199 9.30 -9.52 18.44
CA LEU A 199 8.98 -9.91 17.06
C LEU A 199 10.24 -10.41 16.33
N VAL A 200 11.35 -9.66 16.40
CA VAL A 200 12.61 -10.06 15.76
C VAL A 200 13.17 -11.34 16.39
N ALA A 201 13.14 -11.47 17.71
CA ALA A 201 13.64 -12.65 18.41
C ALA A 201 12.85 -13.91 18.05
N GLU A 202 11.52 -13.82 18.00
CA GLU A 202 10.61 -14.93 17.67
C GLU A 202 10.91 -15.53 16.29
N PHE A 203 11.16 -14.67 15.29
CA PHE A 203 11.42 -15.11 13.91
C PHE A 203 12.92 -15.23 13.56
N SER A 204 13.83 -15.08 14.53
CA SER A 204 15.29 -15.09 14.30
C SER A 204 15.82 -16.39 13.68
N ASN A 205 15.18 -17.52 13.99
CA ASN A 205 15.50 -18.86 13.47
C ASN A 205 14.59 -19.30 12.31
N GLY A 206 13.69 -18.43 11.84
CA GLY A 206 12.74 -18.70 10.76
C GLY A 206 13.38 -18.69 9.37
N GLN A 207 12.53 -18.71 8.34
CA GLN A 207 12.94 -18.54 6.95
C GLN A 207 13.45 -17.11 6.69
N GLU A 208 14.25 -16.90 5.63
CA GLU A 208 14.82 -15.57 5.31
C GLU A 208 13.74 -14.48 5.14
N ASN A 209 12.60 -14.83 4.53
CA ASN A 209 11.46 -13.92 4.40
C ASN A 209 10.86 -13.54 5.76
N GLU A 210 10.76 -14.48 6.71
CA GLU A 210 10.27 -14.18 8.06
C GLU A 210 11.20 -13.25 8.81
N LYS A 211 12.52 -13.49 8.73
CA LYS A 211 13.53 -12.59 9.31
C LYS A 211 13.46 -11.19 8.71
N PHE A 212 13.29 -11.13 7.38
CA PHE A 212 13.13 -9.87 6.66
C PHE A 212 11.91 -9.11 7.14
N TYR A 213 10.72 -9.72 7.14
CA TYR A 213 9.50 -9.05 7.58
C TYR A 213 9.53 -8.65 9.05
N ALA A 214 10.04 -9.52 9.93
CA ALA A 214 10.17 -9.20 11.35
C ALA A 214 11.06 -7.96 11.56
N SER A 215 12.20 -7.89 10.86
CA SER A 215 13.13 -6.75 10.94
C SER A 215 12.52 -5.48 10.34
N LEU A 216 11.87 -5.60 9.18
CA LEU A 216 11.21 -4.47 8.50
C LEU A 216 10.14 -3.84 9.39
N TYR A 217 9.21 -4.65 9.91
CA TYR A 217 8.09 -4.15 10.71
C TYR A 217 8.51 -3.71 12.10
N ALA A 218 9.54 -4.31 12.69
CA ALA A 218 10.15 -3.79 13.91
C ALA A 218 10.73 -2.37 13.69
N GLY A 219 11.45 -2.15 12.58
CA GLY A 219 12.00 -0.83 12.23
C GLY A 219 10.92 0.22 12.03
N LEU A 220 9.89 -0.08 11.24
CA LEU A 220 8.75 0.82 11.00
C LEU A 220 7.98 1.15 12.30
N TYR A 221 7.87 0.17 13.20
CA TYR A 221 7.24 0.40 14.51
C TYR A 221 8.03 1.41 15.34
N TYR A 222 9.34 1.23 15.48
CA TYR A 222 10.20 2.19 16.19
C TYR A 222 10.11 3.59 15.60
N GLU A 223 10.12 3.71 14.27
CA GLU A 223 10.00 5.00 13.59
C GLU A 223 8.68 5.70 13.94
N SER A 224 7.57 4.96 13.96
CA SER A 224 6.26 5.53 14.28
C SER A 224 6.21 6.09 15.72
N GLU A 225 6.81 5.39 16.69
CA GLU A 225 6.84 5.81 18.10
C GLU A 225 7.75 7.02 18.32
N ILE A 226 8.96 7.05 17.73
CA ILE A 226 9.92 8.17 17.85
C ILE A 226 9.32 9.46 17.30
N ARG A 227 8.67 9.39 16.13
CA ARG A 227 8.06 10.56 15.49
C ARG A 227 6.89 11.10 16.31
N SER A 228 6.10 10.24 16.96
CA SER A 228 5.04 10.68 17.88
C SER A 228 5.59 11.45 19.07
N THR A 229 6.58 10.88 19.78
CA THR A 229 7.19 11.54 20.94
C THR A 229 7.82 12.89 20.57
N THR A 230 8.42 12.99 19.38
CA THR A 230 9.02 14.25 18.89
C THR A 230 7.95 15.32 18.64
N ARG A 231 6.83 14.94 18.01
CA ARG A 231 5.70 15.83 17.75
C ARG A 231 5.05 16.34 19.04
N GLU A 232 4.80 15.46 20.00
CA GLU A 232 4.25 15.82 21.32
C GLU A 232 5.10 16.91 22.01
N ARG A 233 6.42 16.78 21.98
CA ARG A 233 7.34 17.79 22.54
C ARG A 233 7.29 19.12 21.78
N SER A 234 7.14 19.08 20.45
CA SER A 234 7.07 20.30 19.63
C SER A 234 5.78 21.10 19.82
N MET A 235 4.67 20.45 20.20
CA MET A 235 3.38 21.11 20.46
C MET A 235 3.28 21.73 21.86
N GLN A 236 4.23 21.42 22.76
CA GLN A 236 4.28 21.93 24.14
C GLN A 236 5.13 23.21 24.28
N HIS A 237 5.74 23.70 23.19
CA HIS A 237 6.59 24.89 23.13
C HIS A 237 6.05 25.91 22.13
#